data_AF-A0A6A4N0Z2-F1
#
_entry.id   AF-A0A6A4N0Z2-F1
#
_cell.length_a   1.000
_cell.length_b   1.000
_cell.length_c   1.000
_cell.angle_alpha   90.00
_cell.angle_beta   90.00
_cell.angle_gamma   90.00
#
_symmetry.space_group_name_H-M   'P 1'
#
loop_
_entity.id
_entity.type
_entity.pdbx_description
1 polymer ?
#
loop_
_entity_poly.entity_id
_entity_poly.type
_entity_poly.pdbx_seq_one_letter_code
_entity_poly.pdbx_strand_id
1 'polypeptide(L)'
;MQNFYSLTLWGNPTPSDWEFIIENEASLSFSSSTSSTRSDAQSAPPECEEVLQKICDESTKWVGRSGRQLPPEWTMPDLVRAVISDDRIDSPGFLTSVYTDVILHGQNAWLCEDIFSFIDLIHYVF
;
A
#
# COMPACT_ATOMS: atom_id res chain seq x y z
N MET A 1 2.25 -14.77 27.67
CA MET A 1 2.15 -15.81 26.64
C MET A 1 1.71 -15.12 25.36
N GLN A 2 2.64 -14.85 24.45
CA GLN A 2 2.34 -14.23 23.15
C GLN A 2 1.86 -15.33 22.19
N ASN A 3 0.60 -15.23 21.77
CA ASN A 3 0.05 -16.07 20.71
C ASN A 3 0.58 -15.56 19.37
N PHE A 4 1.53 -16.28 18.78
CA PHE A 4 1.89 -16.06 17.39
C PHE A 4 0.82 -16.70 16.52
N TYR A 5 0.14 -15.88 15.72
CA TYR A 5 -0.70 -16.35 14.63
C TYR A 5 0.18 -17.18 13.68
N SER A 6 -0.24 -18.41 13.37
CA SER A 6 0.48 -19.28 12.44
C SER A 6 0.29 -18.75 11.02
N LEU A 7 1.27 -17.99 10.53
CA LEU A 7 1.36 -17.61 9.13
C LEU A 7 1.81 -18.84 8.33
N THR A 8 0.93 -19.38 7.49
CA THR A 8 1.27 -20.50 6.58
C THR A 8 1.66 -19.93 5.23
N LEU A 9 2.95 -19.89 4.94
CA LEU A 9 3.50 -19.41 3.67
C LEU A 9 3.64 -20.58 2.68
N TRP A 10 2.97 -20.50 1.54
CA TRP A 10 3.05 -21.51 0.49
C TRP A 10 4.18 -21.17 -0.50
N GLY A 11 5.15 -22.08 -0.66
CA GLY A 11 6.29 -21.88 -1.56
C GLY A 11 7.61 -22.43 -0.98
N ASN A 12 8.74 -22.06 -1.58
CA ASN A 12 10.08 -22.36 -1.05
C ASN A 12 10.78 -21.06 -0.60
N PRO A 13 10.33 -20.44 0.52
CA PRO A 13 10.90 -19.19 1.01
C PRO A 13 12.35 -19.40 1.44
N THR A 14 13.21 -18.49 1.01
CA THR A 14 14.61 -18.43 1.43
C THR A 14 14.73 -17.78 2.82
N PRO A 15 15.83 -18.02 3.55
CA PRO A 15 16.05 -17.37 4.85
C PRO A 15 16.01 -15.84 4.80
N SER A 16 16.42 -15.22 3.69
CA SER A 16 16.32 -13.78 3.45
C SER A 16 14.88 -13.28 3.33
N ASP A 17 13.96 -14.11 2.83
CA ASP A 17 12.53 -13.75 2.77
C ASP A 17 11.95 -13.65 4.19
N TRP A 18 12.41 -14.48 5.13
CA TRP A 18 12.02 -14.42 6.53
C TRP A 18 12.53 -13.17 7.24
N GLU A 19 13.80 -12.82 7.03
CA GLU A 19 14.39 -11.61 7.61
C GLU A 19 13.65 -10.36 7.13
N PHE A 20 13.34 -10.29 5.83
CA PHE A 20 12.56 -9.20 5.25
C PHE A 20 11.14 -9.10 5.84
N ILE A 21 10.42 -10.23 5.96
CA ILE A 21 9.07 -10.25 6.52
C ILE A 21 9.08 -9.82 7.99
N ILE A 22 10.01 -10.33 8.79
CA ILE A 22 10.08 -10.04 10.23
C ILE A 22 10.48 -8.58 10.48
N GLU A 23 11.45 -8.05 9.74
CA GLU A 23 11.84 -6.63 9.84
C GLU A 23 10.68 -5.71 9.44
N ASN A 24 9.94 -6.08 8.39
CA ASN A 24 8.84 -5.27 7.91
C ASN A 24 7.60 -5.39 8.82
N GLU A 25 7.26 -6.56 9.36
CA GLU A 25 6.18 -6.73 10.35
C GLU A 25 6.45 -5.95 11.65
N ALA A 26 7.70 -5.93 12.12
CA ALA A 26 8.07 -5.11 13.28
C ALA A 26 7.85 -3.61 13.00
N SER A 27 8.13 -3.16 11.77
CA SER A 27 7.91 -1.77 11.33
C SER A 27 6.44 -1.42 11.05
N LEU A 28 5.60 -2.42 10.82
CA LEU A 28 4.16 -2.32 10.51
C LEU A 28 3.30 -2.83 11.66
N SER A 29 3.81 -2.81 12.90
CA SER A 29 3.11 -3.32 14.07
C SER A 29 1.89 -2.45 14.41
N PHE A 30 0.80 -2.66 13.68
CA PHE A 30 -0.50 -2.09 13.97
C PHE A 30 -0.94 -2.58 15.35
N SER A 31 -0.93 -1.67 16.32
CA SER A 31 -1.36 -1.98 17.69
C SER A 31 -2.85 -2.32 17.67
N SER A 32 -3.17 -3.60 17.53
CA SER A 32 -4.53 -4.13 17.54
C SER A 32 -5.14 -4.00 18.95
N SER A 33 -5.53 -2.79 19.33
CA SER A 33 -6.37 -2.54 20.49
C SER A 33 -7.82 -2.68 20.05
N THR A 34 -8.38 -3.88 20.21
CA THR A 34 -9.82 -4.12 20.14
C THR A 34 -10.50 -3.41 21.32
N SER A 35 -10.80 -2.12 21.19
CA SER A 35 -11.70 -1.41 22.08
C SER A 35 -12.81 -0.77 21.26
N SER A 36 -13.95 -1.45 21.23
CA SER A 36 -15.18 -0.92 20.64
C SER A 36 -15.67 0.29 21.43
N THR A 37 -15.50 1.48 20.85
CA THR A 37 -16.34 2.64 21.15
C THR A 37 -16.59 3.42 19.87
N ARG A 38 -17.83 3.30 19.40
CA ARG A 38 -18.49 4.10 18.38
C ARG A 38 -18.34 5.60 18.70
N SER A 39 -17.64 6.36 17.87
CA SER A 39 -17.72 7.84 17.78
C SER A 39 -17.20 8.34 16.42
N ASP A 40 -17.93 9.29 15.84
CA ASP A 40 -17.72 9.98 14.57
C ASP A 40 -16.32 10.63 14.41
N ALA A 41 -15.90 10.72 13.13
CA ALA A 41 -14.73 11.43 12.61
C ALA A 41 -13.37 10.97 13.16
N GLN A 42 -12.95 9.74 12.82
CA GLN A 42 -11.55 9.36 12.96
C GLN A 42 -10.84 9.64 11.63
N SER A 43 -9.95 10.64 11.64
CA SER A 43 -8.79 10.63 10.73
C SER A 43 -8.17 9.23 10.75
N ALA A 44 -7.80 8.73 9.57
CA ALA A 44 -7.12 7.44 9.42
C ALA A 44 -6.03 7.29 10.51
N PRO A 45 -5.89 6.10 11.13
CA PRO A 45 -4.84 5.87 12.11
C PRO A 45 -3.49 6.34 11.56
N PRO A 46 -2.63 7.01 12.36
CA PRO A 46 -1.38 7.61 11.85
C PRO A 46 -0.48 6.58 11.16
N GLU A 47 -0.55 5.32 11.58
CA GLU A 47 0.14 4.18 10.99
C GLU A 47 -0.31 3.89 9.53
N CYS A 48 -1.58 4.10 9.20
CA CYS A 48 -2.09 3.93 7.83
C CYS A 48 -1.58 5.02 6.88
N GLU A 49 -1.53 6.28 7.34
CA GLU A 49 -1.02 7.39 6.52
C GLU A 49 0.47 7.24 6.23
N GLU A 50 1.26 6.72 7.18
CA GLU A 50 2.68 6.42 6.96
C GLU A 50 2.88 5.34 5.89
N VAL A 51 2.09 4.27 5.92
CA VAL A 51 2.16 3.21 4.90
C VAL A 51 1.69 3.73 3.55
N LEU A 52 0.62 4.53 3.52
CA LEU A 52 0.14 5.15 2.29
C LEU A 52 1.21 6.05 1.66
N GLN A 53 1.92 6.84 2.46
CA GLN A 53 3.01 7.67 1.98
C GLN A 53 4.13 6.84 1.37
N LYS A 54 4.54 5.73 2.01
CA LYS A 54 5.53 4.80 1.46
C LYS A 54 5.07 4.20 0.12
N ILE A 55 3.79 3.84 0.01
CA ILE A 55 3.20 3.35 -1.25
C ILE A 55 3.27 4.44 -2.33
N CYS A 56 2.98 5.70 -1.99
CA CYS A 56 3.05 6.82 -2.92
C CYS A 56 4.49 7.07 -3.41
N ASP A 57 5.47 6.99 -2.53
CA ASP A 57 6.89 7.20 -2.87
C ASP A 57 7.39 6.10 -3.84
N GLU A 58 7.07 4.83 -3.57
CA GLU A 58 7.42 3.73 -4.49
C GLU A 58 6.64 3.82 -5.80
N SER A 59 5.36 4.18 -5.77
CA SER A 59 4.55 4.39 -6.99
C SER A 59 5.12 5.51 -7.85
N THR A 60 5.59 6.60 -7.26
CA THR A 60 6.26 7.72 -7.97
C THR A 60 7.49 7.24 -8.73
N LYS A 61 8.31 6.42 -8.09
CA LYS A 61 9.51 5.84 -8.70
C LYS A 61 9.16 4.91 -9.86
N TRP A 62 8.10 4.11 -9.75
CA TRP A 62 7.67 3.22 -10.82
C TRP A 62 7.02 3.94 -12.00
N VAL A 63 6.21 4.97 -11.74
CA VAL A 63 5.67 5.86 -12.79
C VAL A 63 6.80 6.54 -13.54
N GLY A 64 7.78 7.11 -12.85
CA GLY A 64 8.95 7.71 -13.50
C GLY A 64 9.74 6.73 -14.37
N ARG A 65 9.89 5.46 -13.94
CA ARG A 65 10.54 4.40 -14.72
C ARG A 65 9.73 3.94 -15.92
N SER A 66 8.39 4.04 -15.87
CA SER A 66 7.51 3.66 -16.98
C SER A 66 7.51 4.68 -18.14
N GLY A 67 8.12 5.85 -17.95
CA GLY A 67 8.11 6.96 -18.92
C GLY A 67 6.79 7.73 -18.95
N ARG A 68 5.84 7.40 -18.07
CA ARG A 68 4.58 8.10 -17.90
C ARG A 68 4.77 9.32 -17.02
N GLN A 69 4.03 10.38 -17.29
CA GLN A 69 4.03 11.59 -16.50
C GLN A 69 2.66 11.79 -15.87
N LEU A 70 2.63 12.30 -14.63
CA LEU A 70 1.35 12.71 -14.06
C LEU A 70 0.91 14.03 -14.71
N PRO A 71 -0.39 14.18 -14.99
CA PRO A 71 -0.98 15.48 -15.33
C PRO A 71 -0.68 16.49 -14.22
N PRO A 72 -0.46 17.78 -14.54
CA PRO A 72 -0.11 18.79 -13.56
C PRO A 72 -1.21 19.04 -12.50
N GLU A 73 -2.45 18.64 -12.77
CA GLU A 73 -3.59 18.75 -11.86
C GLU A 73 -3.63 17.63 -10.80
N TRP A 74 -2.86 16.56 -10.98
CA TRP A 74 -2.90 15.37 -10.12
C TRP A 74 -1.61 15.22 -9.31
N THR A 75 -1.76 14.91 -8.02
CA THR A 75 -0.63 14.47 -7.18
C THR A 75 -0.61 12.94 -7.09
N MET A 76 0.56 12.35 -6.82
CA MET A 76 0.66 10.90 -6.65
C MET A 76 -0.23 10.38 -5.50
N PRO A 77 -0.29 11.05 -4.33
CA PRO A 77 -1.23 10.68 -3.29
C PRO A 77 -2.69 10.67 -3.77
N ASP A 78 -3.14 11.70 -4.51
CA ASP A 78 -4.52 11.75 -5.00
C ASP A 78 -4.82 10.58 -5.96
N LEU A 79 -3.84 10.22 -6.78
CA LEU A 79 -3.96 9.12 -7.73
C LEU A 79 -4.01 7.75 -7.01
N VAL A 80 -3.15 7.53 -6.02
CA VAL A 80 -3.16 6.32 -5.19
C VAL A 80 -4.48 6.22 -4.43
N ARG A 81 -4.99 7.33 -3.86
CA ARG A 81 -6.29 7.36 -3.18
C ARG A 81 -7.44 7.07 -4.15
N ALA A 82 -7.40 7.59 -5.38
CA ALA A 82 -8.41 7.33 -6.39
C ALA A 82 -8.44 5.86 -6.84
N VAL A 83 -7.29 5.20 -6.95
CA VAL A 83 -7.19 3.79 -7.34
C VAL A 83 -7.55 2.84 -6.19
N ILE A 84 -7.02 3.09 -4.99
CA ILE A 84 -7.29 2.26 -3.81
C ILE A 84 -8.73 2.43 -3.31
N SER A 85 -9.36 3.58 -3.57
CA SER A 85 -10.61 4.05 -2.98
C SER A 85 -10.47 4.38 -1.50
N ASP A 86 -11.00 5.53 -1.10
CA ASP A 86 -10.83 6.14 0.24
C ASP A 86 -11.31 5.22 1.38
N ASP A 87 -12.36 4.43 1.13
CA ASP A 87 -12.94 3.47 2.06
C ASP A 87 -12.02 2.28 2.38
N ARG A 88 -11.03 1.99 1.54
CA ARG A 88 -10.09 0.88 1.73
C ARG A 88 -8.77 1.32 2.38
N ILE A 89 -8.51 2.63 2.45
CA ILE A 89 -7.31 3.22 3.06
C ILE A 89 -7.34 3.07 4.58
N ASP A 90 -8.54 3.09 5.18
CA ASP A 90 -8.71 2.88 6.61
C ASP A 90 -8.48 1.43 7.05
N SER A 91 -8.26 0.50 6.11
CA SER A 91 -7.98 -0.91 6.41
C SER A 91 -6.47 -1.17 6.45
N PRO A 92 -5.86 -1.29 7.65
CA PRO A 92 -4.41 -1.49 7.78
C PRO A 92 -3.92 -2.78 7.15
N GLY A 93 -4.73 -3.85 7.20
CA GLY A 93 -4.41 -5.13 6.56
C GLY A 93 -4.39 -5.02 5.03
N PHE A 94 -5.29 -4.22 4.46
CA PHE A 94 -5.30 -3.96 3.02
C PHE A 94 -4.07 -3.14 2.59
N LEU A 95 -3.77 -2.03 3.27
CA LEU A 95 -2.60 -1.21 2.94
C LEU A 95 -1.29 -2.00 3.05
N THR A 96 -1.14 -2.84 4.06
CA THR A 96 0.02 -3.73 4.18
C THR A 96 0.13 -4.70 3.00
N SER A 97 -0.99 -5.28 2.56
CA SER A 97 -1.02 -6.17 1.40
C SER A 97 -0.64 -5.44 0.11
N VAL A 98 -1.11 -4.21 -0.07
CA VAL A 98 -0.76 -3.38 -1.22
C VAL A 98 0.71 -2.99 -1.20
N TYR A 99 1.23 -2.58 -0.04
CA TYR A 99 2.64 -2.21 0.12
C TYR A 99 3.57 -3.39 -0.19
N THR A 100 3.25 -4.57 0.34
CA THR A 100 4.02 -5.80 0.07
C THR A 100 3.96 -6.20 -1.40
N ASP A 101 2.79 -6.10 -2.05
CA ASP A 101 2.65 -6.34 -3.49
C ASP A 101 3.52 -5.39 -4.33
N VAL A 102 3.48 -4.08 -4.02
CA VAL A 102 4.28 -3.05 -4.72
C VAL A 102 5.77 -3.30 -4.58
N ILE A 103 6.25 -3.76 -3.42
CA ILE A 103 7.66 -4.07 -3.23
C ILE A 103 8.07 -5.34 -3.98
N LEU A 104 7.26 -6.39 -3.91
CA LEU A 104 7.59 -7.70 -4.49
C LEU A 104 7.50 -7.68 -6.03
N HIS A 105 6.48 -7.03 -6.57
CA HIS A 105 6.17 -7.07 -8.00
C HIS A 105 6.55 -5.79 -8.75
N GLY A 106 6.85 -4.69 -8.03
CA GLY A 106 7.30 -3.44 -8.63
C GLY A 106 6.30 -2.89 -9.64
N GLN A 107 6.73 -2.73 -10.90
CA GLN A 107 5.86 -2.22 -11.98
C GLN A 107 4.71 -3.16 -12.35
N ASN A 108 4.81 -4.44 -12.01
CA ASN A 108 3.78 -5.45 -12.26
C ASN A 108 2.85 -5.65 -11.06
N ALA A 109 3.00 -4.83 -10.01
CA ALA A 109 2.06 -4.85 -8.89
C ALA A 109 0.69 -4.38 -9.37
N TRP A 110 -0.37 -4.95 -8.77
CA TRP A 110 -1.75 -4.64 -9.16
C TRP A 110 -2.03 -3.13 -9.11
N LEU A 111 -1.55 -2.46 -8.05
CA LEU A 111 -1.69 -1.02 -7.90
C LEU A 111 -0.99 -0.25 -9.03
N CYS A 112 0.21 -0.66 -9.43
CA CYS A 112 0.96 0.04 -10.47
C CYS A 112 0.28 -0.09 -11.84
N GLU A 113 -0.27 -1.26 -12.17
CA GLU A 113 -1.04 -1.47 -13.40
C GLU A 113 -2.28 -0.58 -13.47
N ASP A 114 -3.03 -0.49 -12.38
CA ASP A 114 -4.22 0.37 -12.30
C ASP A 114 -3.85 1.85 -12.34
N ILE A 115 -2.76 2.25 -11.67
CA ILE A 115 -2.19 3.60 -11.74
C ILE A 115 -1.83 3.96 -13.19
N PHE A 116 -1.15 3.06 -13.90
CA PHE A 116 -0.79 3.30 -15.30
C PHE A 116 -2.04 3.42 -16.18
N SER A 117 -2.99 2.51 -16.02
CA SER A 117 -4.25 2.53 -16.76
C SER A 117 -5.04 3.82 -16.51
N PHE A 118 -5.04 4.31 -15.26
CA PHE A 118 -5.69 5.57 -14.90
C PHE A 118 -4.98 6.78 -15.53
N ILE A 119 -3.64 6.80 -15.52
CA ILE A 119 -2.86 7.85 -16.21
C ILE A 119 -3.15 7.84 -17.72
N ASP A 120 -3.22 6.68 -18.37
CA ASP A 120 -3.57 6.58 -19.79
C ASP A 120 -4.99 7.08 -20.06
N LEU A 121 -5.92 6.76 -19.18
CA LEU A 121 -7.30 7.23 -19.29
C LEU A 121 -7.36 8.76 -19.19
N ILE A 122 -6.65 9.38 -18.26
CA ILE A 122 -6.61 10.84 -18.13
C ILE A 122 -6.02 11.45 -19.41
N HIS A 123 -4.89 10.95 -19.89
CA HIS A 123 -4.28 11.44 -21.14
C HIS A 123 -5.08 11.13 -22.41
N TYR A 124 -6.03 10.20 -22.38
CA TYR A 124 -6.94 9.95 -23.50
C TYR A 124 -8.12 10.92 -23.51
N VAL A 125 -8.61 11.30 -22.33
CA VAL A 125 -9.76 12.19 -22.15
C VAL A 125 -9.38 13.66 -22.39
N PHE A 126 -8.13 14.03 -22.13
CA PHE A 126 -7.57 15.37 -22.34
C PHE A 126 -6.63 15.43 -23.54
#